data_AF-A0A9N7V201-F1
#
_entry.id   AF-A0A9N7V201-F1
#
_cell.length_a   1.000
_cell.length_b   1.000
_cell.length_c   1.000
_cell.angle_alpha   90.00
_cell.angle_beta   90.00
_cell.angle_gamma   90.00
#
_symmetry.space_group_name_H-M   'P 1'
#
loop_
_entity.id
_entity.type
_entity.pdbx_description
1 polymer ?
#
loop_
_entity_poly.entity_id
_entity_poly.type
_entity_poly.pdbx_seq_one_letter_code
_entity_poly.pdbx_strand_id
1 'polypeptide(L)'
;MSGTKEEDRKGSSDWREFFWNPRTHELLGRTATSWGLILLFYLVFYLFLAGMFVLTMYVMLLTLDDYKPTWQDRLVTPGMMIRPKGDQLEITFSVSETESWGGFVHNLNSFLSPYNDSYQVQTNDDCPPDQFFIQEDSGEVDLSHSLPV
;
A
#
# COMPACT_ATOMS: atom_id res chain seq x y z
N MET A 1 -58.68 -20.58 7.25
CA MET A 1 -57.25 -20.19 7.10
C MET A 1 -56.39 -20.88 8.16
N SER A 2 -56.05 -22.16 8.00
CA SER A 2 -55.16 -22.89 8.93
C SER A 2 -53.92 -23.49 8.26
N GLY A 3 -53.93 -23.68 6.93
CA GLY A 3 -52.84 -24.35 6.20
C GLY A 3 -51.55 -23.55 6.04
N THR A 4 -51.60 -22.22 5.97
CA THR A 4 -50.40 -21.39 5.74
C THR A 4 -49.45 -21.34 6.94
N LYS A 5 -49.95 -21.47 8.18
CA LYS A 5 -49.11 -21.44 9.39
C LYS A 5 -48.34 -22.74 9.64
N GLU A 6 -48.79 -23.86 9.07
CA GLU A 6 -48.12 -25.16 9.23
C GLU A 6 -46.98 -25.34 8.23
N GLU A 7 -47.15 -24.89 6.98
CA GLU A 7 -46.08 -24.96 5.97
C GLU A 7 -44.92 -24.02 6.30
N ASP A 8 -45.18 -22.78 6.73
CA ASP A 8 -44.13 -21.83 7.15
C ASP A 8 -43.33 -22.35 8.36
N ARG A 9 -43.99 -23.03 9.31
CA ARG A 9 -43.33 -23.65 10.46
C ARG A 9 -42.45 -24.83 10.05
N LYS A 10 -42.90 -25.63 9.07
CA LYS A 10 -42.15 -26.77 8.56
C LYS A 10 -40.92 -26.33 7.76
N GLY A 11 -41.05 -25.33 6.89
CA GLY A 11 -39.91 -24.75 6.18
C GLY A 11 -38.88 -24.10 7.11
N SER A 12 -39.34 -23.41 8.17
CA SER A 12 -38.46 -22.84 9.19
C SER A 12 -37.81 -23.90 10.08
N SER A 13 -38.49 -25.01 10.40
CA SER A 13 -37.88 -26.12 11.15
C SER A 13 -36.82 -26.83 10.34
N ASP A 14 -37.07 -27.09 9.06
CA ASP A 14 -36.14 -27.81 8.19
C ASP A 14 -34.84 -27.02 7.96
N TRP A 15 -34.92 -25.69 7.82
CA TRP A 15 -33.74 -24.83 7.69
C TRP A 15 -32.93 -24.73 8.99
N ARG A 16 -33.62 -24.70 10.14
CA ARG A 16 -32.97 -24.69 11.47
C ARG A 16 -32.34 -26.04 11.80
N GLU A 17 -32.97 -27.14 11.40
CA GLU A 17 -32.47 -28.51 11.58
C GLU A 17 -31.28 -28.81 10.65
N PHE A 18 -31.27 -28.24 9.43
CA PHE A 18 -30.12 -28.27 8.53
C PHE A 18 -28.89 -27.53 9.12
N PHE A 19 -29.11 -26.40 9.78
CA PHE A 19 -28.03 -25.64 10.42
C PHE A 19 -27.55 -26.29 11.72
N TRP A 20 -28.48 -26.78 12.55
CA TRP A 20 -28.21 -27.33 13.87
C TRP A 20 -29.18 -28.44 14.25
N ASN A 21 -28.66 -29.65 14.45
CA ASN A 21 -29.42 -30.77 15.00
C ASN A 21 -29.15 -30.90 16.52
N PRO A 22 -30.08 -30.46 17.39
CA PRO A 22 -29.89 -30.49 18.84
C PRO A 22 -29.88 -31.90 19.44
N ARG A 23 -30.33 -32.94 18.71
CA ARG A 23 -30.32 -34.32 19.22
C ARG A 23 -28.98 -35.01 19.01
N THR A 24 -28.31 -34.75 17.89
CA THR A 24 -27.02 -35.36 17.52
C THR A 24 -25.83 -34.42 17.72
N HIS A 25 -26.08 -33.15 18.07
CA HIS A 25 -25.06 -32.11 18.21
C HIS A 25 -24.22 -31.94 16.93
N GLU A 26 -24.91 -31.98 15.78
CA GLU A 26 -24.31 -31.81 14.46
C GLU A 26 -24.62 -30.43 13.91
N LEU A 27 -23.60 -29.79 13.33
CA LEU A 27 -23.67 -28.47 12.72
C LEU A 27 -23.39 -28.65 11.23
N LEU A 28 -24.32 -28.25 10.34
CA LEU A 28 -24.22 -28.46 8.88
C LEU A 28 -23.87 -29.92 8.49
N GLY A 29 -24.46 -30.90 9.19
CA GLY A 29 -24.30 -32.32 8.88
C GLY A 29 -22.99 -32.96 9.34
N ARG A 30 -22.23 -32.31 10.24
CA ARG A 30 -21.00 -32.86 10.81
C ARG A 30 -20.95 -32.65 12.33
N THR A 31 -20.33 -33.59 13.04
CA THR A 31 -20.14 -33.50 14.50
C THR A 31 -19.14 -32.39 14.85
N ALA A 32 -19.31 -31.74 15.99
CA ALA A 32 -18.43 -30.68 16.47
C ALA A 32 -16.94 -31.11 16.52
N THR A 33 -16.66 -32.37 16.82
CA THR A 33 -15.31 -32.94 16.82
C THR A 33 -14.68 -32.91 15.43
N SER A 34 -15.43 -33.30 14.39
CA SER A 34 -14.91 -33.28 13.01
C SER A 34 -14.68 -31.85 12.52
N TRP A 35 -15.56 -30.90 12.88
CA TRP A 35 -15.36 -29.48 12.62
C TRP A 35 -14.10 -28.94 13.30
N GLY A 36 -13.86 -29.29 14.56
CA GLY A 36 -12.64 -28.94 15.28
C GLY A 36 -11.38 -29.48 14.59
N LEU A 37 -11.39 -30.74 14.14
CA LEU A 37 -10.27 -31.34 13.41
C LEU A 37 -10.02 -30.67 12.06
N ILE A 38 -11.08 -30.33 11.31
CA ILE A 38 -10.96 -29.64 10.02
C ILE A 38 -10.41 -28.23 10.22
N LEU A 39 -10.94 -27.49 11.18
CA LEU A 39 -10.46 -26.13 11.48
C LEU A 39 -9.02 -26.14 11.97
N LEU A 40 -8.65 -27.09 12.84
CA LEU A 40 -7.28 -27.26 13.30
C LEU A 40 -6.34 -27.59 12.15
N PHE A 41 -6.74 -28.49 11.25
CA PHE A 41 -5.98 -28.83 10.06
C PHE A 41 -5.74 -27.60 9.17
N TYR A 42 -6.79 -26.83 8.86
CA TYR A 42 -6.66 -25.62 8.04
C TYR A 42 -5.84 -24.54 8.74
N LEU A 43 -5.98 -24.38 10.07
CA LEU A 43 -5.19 -23.43 10.84
C LEU A 43 -3.69 -23.76 10.69
N VAL A 44 -3.28 -25.01 10.98
CA VAL A 44 -1.88 -25.42 10.87
C VAL A 44 -1.38 -25.33 9.42
N PHE A 45 -2.19 -25.75 8.46
CA PHE A 45 -1.86 -25.69 7.04
C PHE A 45 -1.63 -24.26 6.55
N TYR A 46 -2.54 -23.33 6.86
CA TYR A 46 -2.40 -21.94 6.46
C TYR A 46 -1.30 -21.21 7.22
N LEU A 47 -1.02 -21.56 8.48
CA LEU A 47 0.15 -21.03 9.20
C LEU A 47 1.46 -21.46 8.52
N PHE A 48 1.56 -22.73 8.11
CA PHE A 48 2.74 -23.21 7.40
C PHE A 48 2.91 -22.52 6.03
N LEU A 49 1.82 -22.38 5.26
CA LEU A 49 1.83 -21.64 4.00
C LEU A 49 2.21 -20.17 4.18
N ALA A 50 1.62 -19.49 5.16
CA ALA A 50 1.95 -18.11 5.48
C ALA A 50 3.42 -17.98 5.92
N GLY A 51 3.91 -18.92 6.73
CA GLY A 51 5.31 -18.99 7.15
C GLY A 51 6.27 -19.13 5.97
N MET A 52 5.99 -20.04 5.03
CA MET A 52 6.80 -20.17 3.80
C MET A 52 6.74 -18.90 2.95
N PHE A 53 5.58 -18.28 2.81
CA PHE A 53 5.44 -17.02 2.07
C PHE A 53 6.28 -15.89 2.71
N VAL A 54 6.14 -15.70 4.03
CA VAL A 54 6.92 -14.70 4.77
C VAL A 54 8.42 -15.00 4.68
N LEU A 55 8.84 -16.26 4.76
CA LEU A 55 10.24 -16.64 4.61
C LEU A 55 10.77 -16.28 3.22
N THR A 56 10.03 -16.59 2.15
CA THR A 56 10.46 -16.23 0.79
C THR A 56 10.53 -14.72 0.58
N MET A 57 9.57 -13.96 1.13
CA MET A 57 9.62 -12.50 1.13
C MET A 57 10.81 -11.96 1.93
N TYR A 58 11.11 -12.53 3.09
CA TYR A 58 12.24 -12.14 3.93
C TYR A 58 13.58 -12.36 3.22
N VAL A 59 13.78 -13.53 2.61
CA VAL A 59 15.00 -13.83 1.83
C VAL A 59 15.14 -12.86 0.66
N MET A 60 14.06 -12.51 -0.04
CA MET A 60 14.09 -11.50 -1.09
C MET A 60 14.53 -10.13 -0.54
N LEU A 61 14.00 -9.68 0.61
CA LEU A 61 14.39 -8.42 1.23
C LEU A 61 15.89 -8.39 1.62
N LEU A 62 16.47 -9.52 2.05
CA LEU A 62 17.91 -9.62 2.33
C LEU A 62 18.79 -9.43 1.09
N THR A 63 18.24 -9.56 -0.12
CA THR A 63 18.98 -9.33 -1.37
C THR A 63 18.88 -7.90 -1.89
N LEU A 64 18.09 -7.04 -1.23
CA LEU A 64 17.94 -5.64 -1.60
C LEU A 64 18.96 -4.78 -0.85
N ASP A 65 19.41 -3.74 -1.53
CA ASP A 65 20.25 -2.69 -0.97
C ASP A 65 19.35 -1.56 -0.45
N ASP A 66 19.64 -1.06 0.75
CA ASP A 66 18.84 -0.02 1.41
C ASP A 66 19.02 1.38 0.78
N TYR A 67 20.09 1.58 -0.02
CA TYR A 67 20.47 2.87 -0.60
C TYR A 67 20.21 2.95 -2.10
N LYS A 68 20.31 1.83 -2.84
CA LYS A 68 20.09 1.82 -4.29
C LYS A 68 19.07 0.77 -4.76
N PRO A 69 18.09 1.15 -5.60
CA PRO A 69 17.19 0.17 -6.20
C PRO A 69 17.93 -0.69 -7.23
N THR A 70 17.64 -1.98 -7.25
CA THR A 70 18.31 -2.98 -8.11
C THR A 70 18.11 -2.70 -9.61
N TRP A 71 16.94 -2.19 -10.00
CA TRP A 71 16.59 -1.93 -11.40
C TRP A 71 16.14 -0.48 -11.58
N GLN A 72 16.80 0.24 -12.49
CA GLN A 72 16.53 1.65 -12.81
C GLN A 72 16.25 1.87 -14.31
N ASP A 73 16.08 0.79 -15.08
CA ASP A 73 15.80 0.80 -16.52
C ASP A 73 14.52 1.59 -16.88
N ARG A 74 13.58 1.67 -15.94
CA ARG A 74 12.33 2.44 -16.09
C ARG A 74 12.44 3.92 -15.73
N LEU A 75 13.60 4.37 -15.22
CA LEU A 75 13.82 5.72 -14.69
C LEU A 75 14.88 6.51 -15.49
N VAL A 76 15.23 6.04 -16.69
CA VAL A 76 16.27 6.68 -17.54
C VAL A 76 15.98 8.14 -17.89
N THR A 77 14.70 8.50 -18.02
CA THR A 77 14.28 9.87 -18.34
C THR A 77 13.62 10.48 -17.12
N PRO A 78 14.24 11.50 -16.47
CA PRO A 78 13.64 12.14 -15.31
C PRO A 78 12.36 12.88 -15.70
N GLY A 79 11.35 12.79 -14.84
CA GLY A 79 10.09 13.52 -15.01
C GLY A 79 10.20 14.96 -14.51
N MET A 80 9.43 15.87 -15.12
CA MET A 80 9.27 17.26 -14.67
C MET A 80 7.86 17.46 -14.12
N MET A 81 7.74 18.18 -13.01
CA MET A 81 6.46 18.52 -12.39
C MET A 81 6.47 19.97 -11.93
N ILE A 82 5.35 20.68 -12.15
CA ILE A 82 5.14 22.04 -11.67
C ILE A 82 4.32 22.05 -10.36
N ARG A 83 4.45 23.13 -9.60
CA ARG A 83 3.65 23.43 -8.40
C ARG A 83 3.15 24.88 -8.48
N PRO A 84 1.92 25.18 -8.02
CA PRO A 84 0.95 24.29 -7.39
C PRO A 84 0.24 23.37 -8.41
N LYS A 85 -0.35 22.26 -7.94
CA LYS A 85 -1.10 21.36 -8.84
C LYS A 85 -2.50 21.92 -9.09
N GLY A 86 -2.83 22.18 -10.34
CA GLY A 86 -4.20 22.46 -10.80
C GLY A 86 -4.92 21.20 -11.31
N ASP A 87 -6.20 21.33 -11.65
CA ASP A 87 -6.93 20.26 -12.32
C ASP A 87 -6.38 20.09 -13.74
N GLN A 88 -6.03 18.86 -14.12
CA GLN A 88 -5.37 18.57 -15.40
C GLN A 88 -4.13 19.45 -15.72
N LEU A 89 -3.40 19.91 -14.69
CA LEU A 89 -2.28 20.85 -14.80
C LEU A 89 -2.65 22.27 -15.28
N GLU A 90 -3.93 22.62 -15.31
CA GLU A 90 -4.39 23.97 -15.62
C GLU A 90 -4.61 24.76 -14.32
N ILE A 91 -4.11 26.00 -14.30
CA ILE A 91 -4.25 26.91 -13.16
C ILE A 91 -5.16 28.06 -13.58
N THR A 92 -6.44 27.92 -13.26
CA THR A 92 -7.46 28.92 -13.56
C THR A 92 -7.87 29.62 -12.29
N PHE A 93 -7.63 30.93 -12.22
CA PHE A 93 -7.99 31.77 -11.09
C PHE A 93 -8.36 33.17 -11.56
N SER A 94 -9.07 33.90 -10.71
CA SER A 94 -9.40 35.31 -10.95
C SER A 94 -8.56 36.20 -10.05
N VAL A 95 -7.87 37.17 -10.64
CA VAL A 95 -7.01 38.11 -9.88
C VAL A 95 -7.83 38.93 -8.88
N SER A 96 -9.11 39.21 -9.19
CA SER A 96 -9.98 39.99 -8.32
C SER A 96 -10.55 39.22 -7.14
N GLU A 97 -10.54 37.87 -7.18
CA GLU A 97 -11.16 37.01 -6.16
C GLU A 97 -10.10 36.23 -5.40
N THR A 98 -9.86 36.61 -4.14
CA THR A 98 -8.84 36.02 -3.27
C THR A 98 -9.07 34.53 -2.98
N GLU A 99 -10.33 34.10 -2.89
CA GLU A 99 -10.68 32.70 -2.65
C GLU A 99 -10.29 31.79 -3.83
N SER A 100 -10.26 32.33 -5.06
CA SER A 100 -9.97 31.55 -6.27
C SER A 100 -8.51 31.08 -6.32
N TRP A 101 -7.56 31.86 -5.78
CA TRP A 101 -6.14 31.52 -5.78
C TRP A 101 -5.58 31.21 -4.38
N GLY A 102 -6.32 31.50 -3.31
CA GLY A 102 -5.87 31.30 -1.93
C GLY A 102 -5.37 29.88 -1.66
N GLY A 103 -6.06 28.87 -2.21
CA GLY A 103 -5.63 27.47 -2.11
C GLY A 103 -4.29 27.19 -2.81
N PHE A 104 -4.05 27.80 -3.97
CA PHE A 104 -2.77 27.67 -4.69
C PHE A 104 -1.61 28.25 -3.89
N VAL A 105 -1.80 29.43 -3.28
CA VAL A 105 -0.79 30.07 -2.43
C VAL A 105 -0.53 29.26 -1.17
N HIS A 106 -1.57 28.74 -0.53
CA HIS A 106 -1.40 27.86 0.63
C HIS A 106 -0.57 26.61 0.29
N ASN A 107 -0.89 25.95 -0.83
CA ASN A 107 -0.17 24.77 -1.30
C ASN A 107 1.30 25.08 -1.64
N LEU A 108 1.57 26.23 -2.27
CA LEU A 108 2.93 26.69 -2.55
C LEU A 108 3.70 26.95 -1.25
N ASN A 109 3.10 27.68 -0.30
CA ASN A 109 3.73 27.98 0.98
C ASN A 109 4.05 26.70 1.77
N SER A 110 3.12 25.72 1.76
CA SER A 110 3.36 24.43 2.39
C SER A 110 4.44 23.61 1.67
N PHE A 111 4.53 23.68 0.35
CA PHE A 111 5.58 23.01 -0.41
C PHE A 111 6.97 23.62 -0.14
N LEU A 112 7.04 24.95 0.00
CA LEU A 112 8.27 25.69 0.23
C LEU A 112 8.70 25.74 1.70
N SER A 113 7.88 25.29 2.65
CA SER A 113 8.22 25.37 4.08
C SER A 113 9.55 24.68 4.47
N PRO A 114 9.95 23.53 3.86
CA PRO A 114 11.26 22.92 4.13
C PRO A 114 12.44 23.68 3.51
N TYR A 115 12.21 24.65 2.62
CA TYR A 115 13.24 25.46 1.97
C TYR A 115 13.55 26.76 2.73
N ASN A 116 13.06 26.90 3.96
CA ASN A 116 13.41 28.05 4.80
C ASN A 116 14.88 27.96 5.23
N ASP A 117 15.60 29.08 5.18
CA ASP A 117 17.03 29.19 5.50
C ASP A 117 17.37 28.55 6.85
N SER A 118 16.51 28.74 7.86
CA SER A 118 16.70 28.17 9.20
C SER A 118 16.71 26.64 9.22
N TYR A 119 15.94 25.99 8.35
CA TYR A 119 15.91 24.54 8.22
C TYR A 119 17.04 24.02 7.34
N GLN A 120 17.34 24.73 6.25
CA GLN A 120 18.41 24.37 5.31
C GLN A 120 19.79 24.36 5.98
N VAL A 121 20.09 25.37 6.82
CA VAL A 121 21.36 25.44 7.56
C VAL A 121 21.54 24.26 8.54
N GLN A 122 20.46 23.67 9.03
CA GLN A 122 20.52 22.55 9.98
C GLN A 122 20.65 21.18 9.30
N THR A 123 20.19 21.04 8.05
CA THR A 123 19.98 19.73 7.40
C THR A 123 20.86 19.52 6.17
N ASN A 124 21.26 20.59 5.49
CA ASN A 124 21.95 20.51 4.20
C ASN A 124 23.39 21.01 4.30
N ASP A 125 24.24 20.46 3.44
CA ASP A 125 25.61 20.93 3.23
C ASP A 125 25.64 22.07 2.20
N ASP A 126 26.62 22.96 2.33
CA ASP A 126 26.84 24.05 1.36
C ASP A 126 27.44 23.50 0.06
N CYS A 127 26.66 23.59 -1.02
CA CYS A 127 27.04 23.07 -2.34
C CYS A 127 27.57 24.22 -3.21
N PRO A 128 28.88 24.28 -3.51
CA PRO A 128 29.44 25.34 -4.35
C PRO A 128 28.92 25.22 -5.79
N PRO A 129 28.72 26.36 -6.49
CA PRO A 129 28.26 26.34 -7.87
C PRO A 129 29.27 25.65 -8.80
N ASP A 130 28.75 25.05 -9.88
CA ASP A 130 29.52 24.41 -10.95
C ASP A 130 30.38 23.20 -10.54
N GLN A 131 30.07 22.58 -9.39
CA GLN A 131 30.75 21.38 -8.91
C GLN A 131 29.75 20.25 -8.68
N PHE A 132 30.13 19.03 -9.06
CA PHE A 132 29.38 17.85 -8.68
C PHE A 132 29.63 17.52 -7.22
N PHE A 133 28.55 17.34 -6.46
CA PHE A 133 28.64 16.73 -5.14
C PHE A 133 28.77 15.22 -5.31
N ILE A 134 30.02 14.74 -5.33
CA ILE A 134 30.31 13.31 -5.37
C ILE A 134 30.11 12.79 -3.95
N GLN A 135 29.02 12.06 -3.74
CA GLN A 135 28.88 11.25 -2.54
C GLN A 135 29.88 10.10 -2.65
N GLU A 136 30.72 9.90 -1.61
CA GLU A 136 31.57 8.72 -1.53
C GLU A 136 30.66 7.50 -1.44
N ASP A 137 30.41 6.90 -2.60
CA ASP A 137 29.52 5.76 -2.71
C ASP A 137 30.21 4.54 -2.08
N SER A 138 29.49 3.80 -1.26
CA SER A 138 29.87 2.51 -0.71
C SER A 138 29.92 1.40 -1.79
N GLY A 139 30.12 1.74 -3.06
CA GLY A 139 30.34 0.80 -4.16
C GLY A 139 29.87 1.33 -5.53
N GLU A 140 30.82 1.97 -6.24
CA GLU A 140 30.94 2.19 -7.69
C GLU A 140 29.65 2.30 -8.54
N VAL A 141 29.36 3.53 -8.99
CA VAL A 141 28.38 3.86 -10.03
C VAL A 141 29.10 4.01 -11.37
N ASP A 142 29.25 2.92 -12.11
CA ASP A 142 29.76 3.00 -13.48
C ASP A 142 28.64 3.42 -14.44
N LEU A 143 28.48 4.74 -14.62
CA LEU A 143 27.56 5.36 -15.57
C LEU A 143 28.13 5.43 -17.00
N SER A 144 29.27 4.80 -17.28
CA SER A 144 29.94 4.92 -18.59
C SER A 144 29.32 4.07 -19.71
N HIS A 145 28.37 3.17 -19.41
CA HIS A 145 27.91 2.16 -20.38
C HIS A 145 26.58 2.46 -21.11
N SER A 146 25.97 3.64 -20.91
CA SER A 146 24.63 3.96 -21.46
C SER A 146 24.56 5.16 -22.42
N LEU A 147 25.68 5.73 -22.85
CA LEU A 147 25.71 6.72 -23.94
C LEU A 147 26.51 6.19 -25.14
N PRO A 148 25.87 5.75 -26.23
CA PRO A 148 26.53 5.77 -27.53
C PRO A 148 26.59 7.23 -28.02
N VAL A 149 27.78 7.63 -28.46
CA VAL A 149 28.03 8.75 -29.38
C VAL A 149 27.10 8.65 -30.59
#